data_AF-A0A348VSP8-F1
#
_entry.id   AF-A0A348VSP8-F1
#
_cell.length_a   1.000
_cell.length_b   1.000
_cell.length_c   1.000
_cell.angle_alpha   90.00
_cell.angle_beta   90.00
_cell.angle_gamma   90.00
#
_symmetry.space_group_name_H-M   'P 1'
#
loop_
_entity.id
_entity.type
_entity.pdbx_description
1 polymer ?
#
loop_
_entity_poly.entity_id
_entity_poly.type
_entity_poly.pdbx_seq_one_letter_code
_entity_poly.pdbx_strand_id
1 'polypeptide(L)'
;HLLSVLTEQGAVDRVLDVIFRETTSIGVRIHEVGRKKLSREIQEFEIPYGTVRVKISRRGDEIMTVTPEYEDCRKLAEEKNVPLKSIIEESKKAFSRKGAKGAKETKTHDGK
;
A
#
# COMPACT_ATOMS: atom_id res chain seq x y z
N HIS A 1 -9.67 28.37 0.17
CA HIS A 1 -9.29 26.93 0.20
C HIS A 1 -8.35 26.69 1.38
N LEU A 2 -8.39 25.50 1.99
CA LEU A 2 -7.48 25.11 3.07
C LEU A 2 -6.41 24.17 2.50
N LEU A 3 -5.13 24.47 2.73
CA LEU A 3 -4.01 23.59 2.44
C LEU A 3 -3.53 22.95 3.73
N SER A 4 -3.47 21.61 3.75
CA SER A 4 -2.92 20.82 4.86
C SER A 4 -1.81 19.92 4.32
N VAL A 5 -0.66 19.93 5.00
CA VAL A 5 0.54 19.17 4.59
C VAL A 5 1.03 18.30 5.75
N LEU A 6 1.41 17.06 5.44
CA LEU A 6 2.13 16.18 6.35
C LEU A 6 3.56 16.01 5.85
N THR A 7 4.53 16.28 6.71
CA THR A 7 5.96 16.15 6.40
C THR A 7 6.70 15.51 7.57
N GLU A 8 7.91 15.02 7.31
CA GLU A 8 8.84 14.62 8.35
C GLU A 8 9.37 15.84 9.10
N GLN A 9 9.69 15.68 10.39
CA GLN A 9 10.11 16.78 11.26
C GLN A 9 11.34 17.53 10.69
N GLY A 10 12.33 16.81 10.18
CA GLY A 10 13.54 17.40 9.57
C GLY A 10 13.33 18.04 8.19
N ALA A 11 12.10 18.04 7.67
CA ALA A 11 11.76 18.66 6.39
C ALA A 11 10.77 19.83 6.54
N VAL A 12 10.40 20.22 7.76
CA VAL A 12 9.43 21.29 8.03
C VAL A 12 9.86 22.59 7.34
N ASP A 13 11.06 23.10 7.60
CA ASP A 13 11.51 24.40 7.06
C ASP A 13 11.53 24.41 5.53
N ARG A 14 12.02 23.33 4.91
CA ARG A 14 12.02 23.19 3.43
C ARG A 14 10.61 23.24 2.85
N VAL A 15 9.63 22.67 3.54
CA VAL A 15 8.22 22.71 3.12
C VAL A 15 7.63 24.11 3.32
N LEU A 16 7.97 24.79 4.42
CA LEU A 16 7.54 26.16 4.68
C LEU A 16 8.05 27.14 3.62
N ASP A 17 9.32 27.01 3.22
CA ASP A 17 9.91 27.85 2.17
C ASP A 17 9.11 27.78 0.87
N VAL A 18 8.71 26.57 0.47
CA VAL A 18 7.88 26.37 -0.72
C VAL A 18 6.49 27.00 -0.51
N ILE A 19 5.85 26.80 0.64
CA ILE A 19 4.52 27.35 0.90
C ILE A 19 4.55 28.89 0.87
N PHE A 20 5.53 29.53 1.50
CA PHE A 20 5.60 30.99 1.55
C PHE A 20 6.01 31.61 0.21
N ARG A 21 6.81 30.90 -0.60
CA ARG A 21 7.20 31.39 -1.93
C ARG A 21 6.08 31.27 -2.95
N GLU A 22 5.36 30.15 -2.92
CA GLU A 22 4.37 29.82 -3.96
C GLU A 22 2.94 30.21 -3.58
N THR A 23 2.72 30.76 -2.38
CA THR A 23 1.41 31.20 -1.92
C THR A 23 1.46 32.60 -1.30
N THR A 24 0.30 33.22 -1.12
CA THR A 24 0.17 34.52 -0.42
C THR A 24 0.05 34.37 1.11
N SER A 25 0.36 33.18 1.65
CA SER A 25 0.25 32.91 3.08
C SER A 25 1.32 33.68 3.86
N ILE A 26 0.92 34.40 4.91
CA ILE A 26 1.85 35.17 5.77
C ILE A 26 2.33 34.33 6.96
N GLY A 27 1.60 33.27 7.31
CA GLY A 27 1.95 32.37 8.39
C GLY A 27 1.21 31.04 8.26
N VAL A 28 1.71 30.03 8.96
CA VAL A 28 1.10 28.71 9.03
C VAL A 28 0.99 28.23 10.48
N ARG A 29 0.11 27.25 10.72
CA ARG A 29 0.01 26.56 12.01
C ARG A 29 0.66 25.20 11.88
N ILE A 30 1.57 24.87 12.80
CA ILE A 30 2.35 23.64 12.79
C ILE A 30 2.02 22.86 14.07
N HIS A 31 1.70 21.58 13.91
CA HIS A 31 1.43 20.67 15.01
C HIS A 31 2.21 19.38 14.80
N GLU A 32 2.97 18.95 15.80
CA GLU A 32 3.58 17.63 15.78
C GLU A 32 2.53 16.54 16.00
N VAL A 33 2.58 15.50 15.16
CA VAL A 33 1.66 14.37 15.24
C VAL A 33 2.44 13.07 15.23
N GLY A 34 2.21 12.25 16.25
CA GLY A 34 2.71 10.88 16.29
C GLY A 34 1.93 9.98 15.33
N ARG A 35 2.60 9.03 14.69
CA ARG A 35 1.95 8.03 13.83
C ARG A 35 2.43 6.63 14.15
N LYS A 36 1.54 5.79 14.68
CA LYS A 36 1.74 4.34 14.72
C LYS A 36 1.32 3.75 13.38
N LYS A 37 2.21 3.02 12.72
CA LYS A 37 1.96 2.36 11.43
C LYS A 37 2.09 0.85 11.61
N LEU A 38 1.23 0.11 10.91
CA LEU A 38 1.43 -1.33 10.72
C LEU A 38 2.69 -1.56 9.87
N SER A 39 3.37 -2.69 10.10
CA SER A 39 4.36 -3.15 9.14
C SER A 39 3.62 -3.48 7.85
N ARG A 40 4.24 -3.19 6.70
CA ARG A 40 3.63 -3.45 5.41
C ARG A 40 4.68 -3.87 4.42
N GLU A 41 4.28 -4.77 3.54
CA GLU A 41 5.06 -5.15 2.38
C GLU A 41 4.18 -5.10 1.14
N ILE A 42 4.83 -5.08 -0.01
CA ILE A 42 4.17 -5.20 -1.30
C ILE A 42 4.65 -6.51 -1.90
N GLN A 43 3.71 -7.38 -2.25
CA GLN A 43 3.99 -8.63 -2.94
C GLN A 43 3.27 -8.67 -4.28
N GLU A 44 3.88 -9.29 -5.26
CA GLU A 44 3.29 -9.52 -6.57
C GLU A 44 2.51 -10.84 -6.62
N PHE A 45 1.38 -10.80 -7.31
CA PHE A 45 0.50 -11.95 -7.52
C PHE A 45 0.12 -12.06 -8.98
N GLU A 46 0.24 -13.26 -9.53
CA GLU A 46 -0.32 -13.58 -10.84
C GLU A 46 -1.82 -13.83 -10.71
N ILE A 47 -2.58 -13.12 -11.54
CA ILE A 47 -4.02 -13.29 -11.74
C ILE A 47 -4.29 -13.58 -13.22
N PRO A 48 -5.48 -14.07 -13.59
CA PRO A 48 -5.80 -14.38 -15.00
C PRO A 48 -5.61 -13.21 -15.98
N TYR A 49 -5.58 -11.98 -15.47
CA TYR A 49 -5.48 -10.75 -16.25
C TYR A 49 -4.07 -10.17 -16.31
N GLY A 50 -3.12 -10.68 -15.52
CA GLY A 50 -1.75 -10.15 -15.44
C GLY A 50 -1.16 -10.23 -14.03
N THR A 51 -0.10 -9.48 -13.78
CA THR A 51 0.53 -9.38 -12.46
C THR A 51 0.02 -8.14 -11.73
N VAL A 52 -0.35 -8.30 -10.47
CA VAL A 52 -0.83 -7.22 -9.62
C VAL A 52 -0.02 -7.14 -8.33
N ARG A 53 0.40 -5.93 -7.95
CA ARG A 53 0.99 -5.70 -6.64
C ARG A 53 -0.11 -5.63 -5.58
N VAL A 54 0.13 -6.26 -4.45
CA VAL A 54 -0.79 -6.31 -3.33
C VAL A 54 -0.07 -5.83 -2.08
N LYS A 55 -0.63 -4.78 -1.46
CA LYS A 55 -0.17 -4.24 -0.19
C LYS A 55 -0.73 -5.09 0.95
N ILE A 56 0.17 -5.73 1.70
CA ILE A 56 -0.17 -6.55 2.86
C ILE A 56 0.28 -5.79 4.10
N SER A 57 -0.66 -5.47 5.00
CA SER A 57 -0.34 -4.82 6.28
C SER A 57 -0.46 -5.83 7.41
N ARG A 58 0.53 -5.86 8.30
CA ARG A 58 0.59 -6.78 9.45
C ARG A 58 0.74 -6.08 10.79
N ARG A 59 0.26 -6.75 11.83
CA ARG A 59 0.54 -6.43 13.23
C ARG A 59 1.21 -7.66 13.86
N GLY A 60 2.54 -7.64 13.94
CA GLY A 60 3.28 -8.87 14.19
C GLY A 60 3.09 -9.84 13.02
N ASP A 61 2.70 -11.08 13.31
CA ASP A 61 2.42 -12.09 12.28
C ASP A 61 0.98 -12.05 11.76
N GLU A 62 0.09 -11.29 12.41
CA GLU A 62 -1.31 -11.18 12.01
C GLU A 62 -1.48 -10.25 10.80
N ILE A 63 -2.10 -10.76 9.74
CA ILE A 63 -2.45 -9.97 8.55
C ILE A 63 -3.72 -9.18 8.86
N MET A 64 -3.59 -7.86 8.89
CA MET A 64 -4.69 -6.94 9.16
C MET A 64 -5.45 -6.58 7.89
N THR A 65 -4.74 -6.28 6.81
CA THR A 65 -5.33 -5.86 5.53
C THR A 65 -4.54 -6.35 4.33
N VAL A 66 -5.27 -6.63 3.26
CA VAL A 66 -4.74 -7.05 1.96
C VAL A 66 -5.45 -6.22 0.90
N THR A 67 -4.71 -5.30 0.30
CA THR A 67 -5.26 -4.33 -0.65
C THR A 67 -4.47 -4.39 -1.95
N PRO A 68 -5.07 -4.84 -3.05
CA PRO A 68 -4.48 -4.72 -4.38
C PRO A 68 -4.17 -3.26 -4.71
N GLU A 69 -3.04 -2.99 -5.34
CA GLU A 69 -2.68 -1.63 -5.76
C GLU A 69 -3.66 -1.16 -6.84
N TYR A 70 -4.35 -0.07 -6.55
CA TYR A 70 -5.44 0.43 -7.37
C TYR A 70 -5.00 0.76 -8.80
N GLU A 71 -3.84 1.40 -8.95
CA GLU A 71 -3.31 1.78 -10.25
C GLU A 71 -3.00 0.58 -11.14
N ASP A 72 -2.42 -0.48 -10.57
CA ASP A 72 -2.19 -1.74 -11.29
C ASP A 72 -3.52 -2.38 -11.69
N CYS A 73 -4.49 -2.40 -10.76
CA CYS A 73 -5.82 -2.94 -11.04
C CYS A 73 -6.56 -2.16 -12.14
N ARG A 74 -6.45 -0.83 -12.14
CA ARG A 74 -7.06 0.06 -13.14
C ARG A 74 -6.46 -0.20 -14.52
N LYS A 75 -5.13 -0.23 -14.62
CA LYS A 75 -4.43 -0.50 -15.88
C LYS A 75 -4.83 -1.85 -16.46
N LEU A 76 -4.83 -2.91 -15.65
CA LEU A 76 -5.25 -4.24 -16.10
C LEU A 76 -6.72 -4.28 -16.52
N ALA A 77 -7.61 -3.57 -15.82
CA ALA A 77 -9.02 -3.48 -16.17
C ALA A 77 -9.22 -2.83 -17.54
N GLU A 78 -8.51 -1.73 -17.80
CA GLU A 78 -8.52 -1.01 -19.09
C GLU A 78 -7.93 -1.86 -20.22
N GLU A 79 -6.73 -2.43 -20.01
CA GLU A 79 -6.02 -3.23 -21.01
C GLU A 79 -6.75 -4.51 -21.40
N LYS A 80 -7.41 -5.16 -20.44
CA LYS A 80 -8.12 -6.42 -20.66
C LYS A 80 -9.62 -6.21 -20.93
N ASN A 81 -10.09 -4.97 -20.90
CA ASN A 81 -11.50 -4.60 -21.05
C ASN A 81 -12.41 -5.40 -20.10
N VAL A 82 -12.04 -5.46 -18.82
CA VAL A 82 -12.79 -6.14 -17.77
C VAL A 82 -13.10 -5.20 -16.61
N PRO A 83 -14.19 -5.42 -15.84
CA PRO A 83 -14.50 -4.56 -14.71
C PRO A 83 -13.38 -4.55 -13.67
N LEU A 84 -13.02 -3.35 -13.17
CA LEU A 84 -12.04 -3.17 -12.09
C LEU A 84 -12.35 -4.06 -10.87
N LYS A 85 -13.64 -4.22 -10.55
CA LYS A 85 -14.09 -5.08 -9.44
C LYS A 85 -13.60 -6.53 -9.61
N SER A 86 -13.63 -7.06 -10.83
CA SER A 86 -13.18 -8.42 -11.15
C SER A 86 -11.68 -8.55 -10.95
N ILE A 87 -10.88 -7.55 -11.35
CA ILE A 87 -9.43 -7.53 -11.11
C ILE A 87 -9.14 -7.56 -9.61
N ILE A 88 -9.80 -6.69 -8.83
CA ILE A 88 -9.62 -6.62 -7.37
C ILE A 88 -9.99 -7.94 -6.70
N GLU A 89 -11.08 -8.59 -7.14
CA GLU A 89 -11.52 -9.86 -6.58
C GLU A 89 -10.53 -10.99 -6.87
N GLU A 90 -10.06 -11.11 -8.12
CA GLU A 90 -9.06 -12.11 -8.50
C GLU A 90 -7.73 -11.89 -7.78
N SER A 91 -7.34 -10.64 -7.55
CA SER A 91 -6.14 -10.28 -6.77
C SER A 91 -6.24 -10.80 -5.33
N LYS A 92 -7.41 -10.63 -4.69
CA LYS A 92 -7.66 -11.15 -3.34
C LYS A 92 -7.68 -12.69 -3.31
N LYS A 93 -8.28 -13.33 -4.31
CA LYS A 93 -8.26 -14.80 -4.44
C LYS A 93 -6.84 -15.34 -4.62
N ALA A 94 -5.99 -14.66 -5.40
CA ALA A 94 -4.59 -15.04 -5.57
C ALA A 94 -3.83 -14.98 -4.24
N PHE A 95 -4.07 -13.95 -3.42
CA PHE A 95 -3.53 -13.89 -2.06
C PHE A 95 -3.97 -15.08 -1.20
N SER A 96 -5.28 -15.39 -1.14
CA SER A 96 -5.81 -16.51 -0.36
C SER A 96 -5.21 -17.86 -0.81
N ARG A 97 -5.01 -18.07 -2.11
CA ARG A 97 -4.39 -19.29 -2.66
C ARG A 97 -2.91 -19.42 -2.24
N LYS A 98 -2.15 -18.33 -2.22
CA LYS A 98 -0.74 -18.34 -1.78
C LYS A 98 -0.62 -18.59 -0.28
N GLY A 99 -1.51 -18.02 0.54
CA GLY A 99 -1.58 -18.27 1.98
C GLY A 99 -1.85 -19.74 2.32
N ALA A 100 -2.71 -20.42 1.54
CA ALA A 100 -2.95 -21.85 1.69
C ALA A 100 -1.77 -22.74 1.26
N LYS A 101 -0.93 -22.28 0.32
CA LYS A 101 0.28 -22.99 -0.11
C LYS A 101 1.46 -22.80 0.85
N GLY A 102 1.62 -21.62 1.44
CA GLY A 102 2.67 -21.35 2.44
C GLY A 102 2.57 -22.18 3.73
N ALA A 103 1.37 -22.68 4.06
CA ALA A 103 1.17 -23.59 5.19
C ALA A 103 1.64 -25.04 4.91
N LYS A 104 1.93 -25.40 3.65
CA LYS A 104 2.40 -26.75 3.27
C LYS A 104 3.93 -26.87 3.16
N GLU A 105 4.68 -25.78 3.12
CA GLU A 105 6.13 -25.80 2.90
C GLU A 105 6.98 -25.77 4.19
N THR A 106 6.40 -25.64 5.38
CA THR A 106 7.12 -25.69 6.68
C THR A 106 7.22 -27.08 7.31
N LYS A 107 6.91 -28.17 6.58
CA LYS A 107 7.16 -29.55 7.04
C LYS A 107 8.13 -30.32 6.14
N THR A 108 9.36 -29.83 6.02
CA THR A 108 10.51 -30.69 5.68
C THR A 108 11.81 -29.97 6.00
N HIS A 109 12.42 -30.29 7.15
CA HIS A 109 13.86 -30.59 7.36
C HIS A 109 14.29 -30.30 8.81
N ASP A 110 14.36 -31.37 9.61
CA ASP A 110 15.55 -31.80 10.37
C ASP A 110 15.12 -33.08 11.11
N GLY A 111 15.80 -34.23 11.04
CA GLY A 111 17.17 -34.48 10.65
C GLY A 111 17.83 -35.29 11.77
N LYS A 112 18.11 -36.57 11.46
CA LYS A 112 18.87 -37.59 12.23
C LYS A 112 18.16 -38.34 13.36
#